data_AF-A0A849HVH1-F1
#
_entry.id   AF-A0A849HVH1-F1
#
_cell.length_a   1.000
_cell.length_b   1.000
_cell.length_c   1.000
_cell.angle_alpha   90.00
_cell.angle_beta   90.00
_cell.angle_gamma   90.00
#
_symmetry.space_group_name_H-M   'P 1'
#
loop_
_entity.id
_entity.type
_entity.pdbx_description
1 polymer ?
#
loop_
_entity_poly.entity_id
_entity_poly.type
_entity_poly.pdbx_seq_one_letter_code
_entity_poly.pdbx_strand_id
1 'polypeptide(L)' 'MTTTIDNHSSFGKFGELLFAHQRPYAEAKQHKGLLDGFKAWRKRREAEAELERLSDRELADIGVSRADIHAAVRGF' A
#
# COMPACT_ATOMS: atom_id res chain seq x y z
N MET A 1 57.35 1.65 21.23
CA MET A 1 56.31 0.61 21.41
C MET A 1 55.12 0.98 20.54
N THR A 2 54.96 0.38 19.37
CA THR A 2 53.79 0.58 18.49
C THR A 2 53.52 -0.74 17.76
N THR A 3 52.60 -1.57 18.28
CA THR A 3 52.17 -2.79 17.59
C THR A 3 51.12 -2.43 16.55
N THR A 4 51.51 -2.39 15.29
CA THR A 4 50.61 -2.41 14.13
C THR A 4 49.99 -3.81 14.08
N ILE A 5 48.69 -3.91 14.35
CA ILE A 5 47.94 -5.16 14.24
C ILE A 5 47.36 -5.22 12.84
N ASP A 6 48.04 -5.92 11.93
CA ASP A 6 47.53 -6.23 10.60
C ASP A 6 46.47 -7.34 10.72
N ASN A 7 45.19 -6.96 10.60
CA ASN A 7 44.07 -7.90 10.56
C ASN A 7 44.01 -8.58 9.19
N HIS A 8 44.79 -9.66 9.01
CA HIS A 8 44.59 -10.57 7.88
C HIS A 8 43.36 -11.45 8.21
N SER A 9 42.19 -11.02 7.76
CA SER A 9 40.97 -11.84 7.83
C SER A 9 40.98 -12.83 6.67
N SER A 10 41.69 -13.95 6.83
CA SER A 10 41.54 -15.14 5.98
C SER A 10 40.20 -15.80 6.26
N PHE A 11 39.11 -15.25 5.71
CA PHE A 11 37.88 -16.02 5.59
C PHE A 11 38.04 -16.95 4.39
N GLY A 12 38.31 -18.23 4.65
CA GLY A 12 38.46 -19.24 3.60
C GLY A 12 37.24 -19.33 2.68
N LYS A 13 37.33 -20.10 1.59
CA LYS A 13 36.30 -20.30 0.54
C LYS A 13 34.86 -20.55 1.03
N PHE A 14 34.66 -20.98 2.28
CA PHE A 14 33.35 -21.11 2.90
C PHE A 14 32.72 -19.77 3.31
N GLY A 15 33.53 -18.77 3.66
CA GLY A 15 33.10 -17.40 3.92
C GLY A 15 32.50 -16.73 2.71
N GLU A 16 33.15 -16.84 1.54
CA GLU A 16 32.60 -16.32 0.30
C GLU A 16 31.24 -16.95 -0.05
N LEU A 17 31.03 -18.24 0.23
CA LEU A 17 29.72 -18.86 -0.04
C LEU A 17 28.61 -18.40 0.92
N LEU A 18 28.96 -18.00 2.15
CA LEU A 18 28.01 -17.44 3.11
C LEU A 18 27.77 -15.94 2.89
N PHE A 19 28.75 -15.21 2.34
CA PHE A 19 28.65 -13.76 2.10
C PHE A 19 28.39 -13.37 0.62
N ALA A 20 28.48 -14.28 -0.35
CA ALA A 20 28.17 -14.04 -1.76
C ALA A 20 26.66 -14.10 -2.09
N HIS A 21 25.81 -13.84 -1.11
CA HIS A 21 24.39 -13.65 -1.34
C HIS A 21 23.88 -12.34 -0.72
N GLN A 22 24.61 -11.24 -0.88
CA GLN A 22 23.96 -9.95 -0.99
C GLN A 22 23.22 -9.90 -2.33
N ARG A 23 22.08 -10.62 -2.42
CA ARG A 23 21.08 -10.25 -3.42
C ARG A 23 20.53 -8.90 -2.96
N PRO A 24 20.59 -7.85 -3.78
CA PRO A 24 19.82 -6.66 -3.46
C PRO A 24 18.37 -7.11 -3.30
N TYR A 25 17.79 -6.84 -2.14
CA TYR A 25 16.37 -6.99 -1.83
C TYR A 25 15.61 -5.93 -2.66
N ALA A 26 15.74 -6.03 -3.98
CA ALA A 26 15.08 -5.17 -4.94
C ALA A 26 13.65 -5.69 -5.09
N GLU A 27 12.70 -4.78 -4.84
CA GLU A 27 11.26 -4.89 -5.06
C GLU A 27 10.42 -5.56 -3.99
N ALA A 28 10.34 -4.91 -2.82
CA ALA A 28 9.07 -4.81 -2.09
C ALA A 28 8.03 -3.94 -2.84
N LYS A 29 7.91 -4.09 -4.16
CA LYS A 29 6.86 -3.47 -4.96
C LYS A 29 5.80 -4.52 -5.26
N GLN A 30 4.86 -4.80 -4.35
CA GLN A 30 3.52 -5.27 -4.78
C GLN A 30 2.41 -5.48 -3.74
N HIS A 31 2.54 -5.14 -2.46
CA HIS A 31 1.39 -5.23 -1.53
C HIS A 31 0.62 -3.90 -1.34
N LYS A 32 1.10 -2.79 -1.90
CA LYS A 32 0.38 -1.51 -1.86
C LYS A 32 -0.96 -1.58 -2.61
N GLY A 33 -0.99 -2.21 -3.80
CA GLY A 33 -2.19 -2.23 -4.64
C GLY A 33 -3.43 -2.84 -3.97
N LEU A 34 -3.27 -3.91 -3.19
CA LEU A 34 -4.39 -4.57 -2.53
C LEU A 34 -4.91 -3.78 -1.33
N LEU A 35 -3.99 -3.23 -0.51
CA LEU A 35 -4.36 -2.36 0.62
C LEU A 35 -4.97 -1.04 0.14
N ASP A 36 -4.42 -0.45 -0.91
CA ASP A 36 -4.92 0.79 -1.51
C ASP A 36 -6.28 0.57 -2.19
N GLY A 37 -6.46 -0.57 -2.88
CA GLY A 37 -7.74 -0.99 -3.43
C GLY A 37 -8.80 -1.21 -2.33
N PHE A 38 -8.42 -1.86 -1.23
CA PHE A 38 -9.31 -2.06 -0.08
C PHE A 38 -9.70 -0.74 0.59
N LYS A 39 -8.76 0.19 0.78
CA LYS A 39 -9.04 1.54 1.29
C LYS A 39 -10.00 2.29 0.37
N ALA A 40 -9.77 2.26 -0.95
CA ALA A 40 -10.65 2.89 -1.92
C ALA A 40 -12.05 2.26 -1.94
N TRP A 41 -12.16 0.93 -1.79
CA TRP A 41 -13.45 0.25 -1.62
C TRP A 41 -14.17 0.69 -0.34
N ARG A 42 -13.48 0.72 0.81
CA ARG A 42 -14.07 1.16 2.07
C ARG A 42 -14.58 2.59 1.98
N LYS A 43 -13.78 3.51 1.44
CA LYS A 43 -14.14 4.92 1.29
C LYS A 43 -15.38 5.11 0.41
N ARG A 44 -15.50 4.36 -0.69
CA ARG A 44 -16.70 4.37 -1.55
C ARG A 44 -17.95 3.90 -0.79
N ARG A 45 -17.84 2.80 -0.04
CA ARG A 45 -18.95 2.26 0.76
C ARG A 45 -19.40 3.22 1.86
N GLU A 46 -18.46 3.90 2.49
CA GLU A 46 -18.74 4.94 3.48
C GLU A 46 -19.47 6.13 2.85
N ALA A 47 -19.01 6.63 1.69
CA ALA A 47 -19.69 7.70 0.96
C ALA A 47 -21.12 7.31 0.52
N GLU A 48 -21.30 6.07 0.04
CA GLU A 48 -22.62 5.54 -0.31
C GLU A 48 -23.55 5.52 0.91
N ALA A 49 -23.08 5.04 2.07
CA ALA A 49 -23.86 5.02 3.30
C ALA A 49 -24.19 6.42 3.83
N GLU A 50 -23.27 7.38 3.68
CA GLU A 50 -23.50 8.79 4.05
C GLU A 50 -24.62 9.40 3.19
N LEU A 51 -24.59 9.17 1.87
CA LEU A 51 -25.63 9.62 0.95
C LEU A 51 -26.97 8.92 1.19
N GLU A 52 -26.96 7.62 1.52
CA GLU A 52 -28.19 6.88 1.85
C GLU A 52 -28.87 7.39 3.13
N ARG A 53 -28.11 7.96 4.08
CA ARG A 53 -28.65 8.58 5.29
C ARG A 53 -29.34 9.92 5.02
N LEU A 54 -29.00 10.61 3.94
CA LEU A 54 -29.62 11.88 3.58
C LEU A 54 -31.07 11.67 3.13
N SER A 55 -31.94 12.61 3.51
CA SER A 55 -33.33 12.65 3.07
C SER A 55 -33.44 12.98 1.57
N ASP A 56 -34.58 12.68 0.94
CA ASP A 56 -34.79 12.95 -0.50
C ASP A 56 -34.61 14.43 -0.84
N ARG A 57 -34.92 15.32 0.10
CA ARG A 57 -34.75 16.76 -0.06
C ARG A 57 -33.29 17.17 -0.05
N GLU A 58 -32.51 16.66 0.90
CA GLU A 58 -31.07 16.97 0.98
C GLU A 58 -30.32 16.42 -0.24
N LEU A 59 -30.71 15.25 -0.73
CA LEU A 59 -30.21 14.71 -1.99
C LEU A 59 -30.62 15.60 -3.18
N ALA A 60 -31.86 16.06 -3.24
CA ALA A 60 -32.33 16.96 -4.28
C ALA A 60 -31.61 18.33 -4.25
N ASP A 61 -31.27 18.84 -3.07
CA ASP A 61 -30.54 20.10 -2.90
C ASP A 61 -29.12 20.02 -3.49
N ILE A 62 -28.49 18.85 -3.45
CA ILE A 62 -27.19 18.59 -4.12
C ILE A 62 -27.34 18.05 -5.54
N GLY A 63 -28.57 17.95 -6.06
CA GLY A 63 -28.87 17.50 -7.43
C GLY A 63 -28.65 16.01 -7.68
N VAL A 64 -28.73 15.17 -6.64
CA VAL A 64 -28.56 13.72 -6.74
C VAL A 64 -29.91 13.04 -6.44
N SER A 65 -30.29 12.02 -7.22
CA SER A 65 -31.41 11.15 -6.85
C SER A 65 -30.92 9.90 -6.14
N ARG A 66 -31.77 9.26 -5.34
CA ARG A 66 -31.42 8.04 -4.61
C ARG A 66 -31.01 6.89 -5.54
N ALA A 67 -31.58 6.84 -6.74
CA ALA A 67 -31.21 5.87 -7.76
C ALA A 67 -29.81 6.12 -8.34
N ASP A 68 -29.35 7.38 -8.35
CA ASP A 68 -28.07 7.79 -8.93
C ASP A 68 -26.90 7.63 -7.96
N ILE A 69 -27.14 7.48 -6.66
CA ILE A 69 -26.10 7.34 -5.63
C ILE A 69 -25.07 6.27 -6.03
N HIS A 70 -25.55 5.13 -6.53
CA HIS A 70 -24.68 4.03 -6.93
C HIS A 70 -23.76 4.41 -8.09
N ALA A 71 -24.31 5.03 -9.13
CA ALA A 71 -23.57 5.49 -10.30
C ALA A 71 -22.61 6.63 -9.94
N ALA A 72 -23.02 7.55 -9.08
CA ALA A 72 -22.21 8.68 -8.63
C ALA A 72 -20.98 8.26 -7.81
N VAL A 73 -21.11 7.22 -6.97
CA VAL A 73 -20.02 6.76 -6.09
C VAL A 73 -19.11 5.73 -6.77
N ARG A 74 -19.66 4.86 -7.61
CA ARG A 74 -18.92 3.73 -8.19
C ARG A 74 -18.49 3.94 -9.64
N GLY A 75 -19.11 4.89 -10.35
CA GLY A 75 -18.94 5.09 -11.78
C GLY A 75 -19.73 4.07 -12.61
N PHE A 76 -19.80 4.31 -13.93
CA PHE A 76 -20.33 3.37 -14.93
C PHE A 76 -19.22 2.42 -15.41
#